data_AF-A0A382Y9J1-F1
#
_entry.id   AF-A0A382Y9J1-F1
#
_cell.length_a   1.000
_cell.length_b   1.000
_cell.length_c   1.000
_cell.angle_alpha   90.00
_cell.angle_beta   90.00
_cell.angle_gamma   90.00
#
_symmetry.space_group_name_H-M   'P 1'
#
loop_
_entity.id
_entity.type
_entity.pdbx_description
1 polymer ?
#
loop_
_entity_poly.entity_id
_entity_poly.type
_entity_poly.pdbx_seq_one_letter_code
_entity_poly.pdbx_strand_id
1 'polypeptide(L)'
;MVRFSIIFVFSLALTISLKVTGFRVANAAEPLLFSQALPGYVYKFPEDFYSHDDFRIEWWYYTGNLEEVGTSHPFGYQLTFFRVALDTMGDNPNPSKWKVGHIYFAHMTLTDIAGEKFYYFERINRKG
;
A
#
# COMPACT_ATOMS: atom_id res chain seq x y z
N MET A 1 43.50 41.42 -19.75
CA MET A 1 42.89 40.17 -20.26
C MET A 1 43.67 38.94 -19.75
N VAL A 2 43.85 38.81 -18.42
CA VAL A 2 44.67 37.72 -17.80
C VAL A 2 44.09 37.24 -16.45
N ARG A 3 42.84 37.59 -16.11
CA ARG A 3 42.29 37.34 -14.76
C ARG A 3 41.31 36.16 -14.66
N PHE A 4 40.96 35.49 -15.76
CA PHE A 4 40.02 34.37 -15.75
C PHE A 4 40.66 32.97 -15.84
N SER A 5 41.92 32.85 -16.27
CA SER A 5 42.55 31.52 -16.49
C SER A 5 43.13 30.86 -15.24
N ILE A 6 43.39 31.61 -14.15
CA ILE A 6 44.05 31.06 -12.95
C ILE A 6 43.03 30.33 -12.03
N ILE A 7 41.78 30.77 -12.01
CA ILE A 7 40.73 30.17 -11.16
C ILE A 7 40.29 28.80 -11.70
N PHE A 8 40.33 28.59 -13.02
CA PHE A 8 39.92 27.32 -13.63
C PHE A 8 40.97 26.21 -13.44
N VAL A 9 42.26 26.54 -13.44
CA VAL A 9 43.35 25.56 -13.25
C VAL A 9 43.46 25.10 -11.79
N PHE A 10 43.18 25.98 -10.82
CA PHE A 10 43.16 25.59 -9.41
C PHE A 10 41.95 24.73 -9.03
N SER A 11 40.80 24.91 -9.70
CA SER A 11 39.60 24.08 -9.46
C SER A 11 39.75 22.66 -10.04
N LEU A 12 40.49 22.50 -11.15
CA LEU A 12 40.76 21.19 -11.76
C LEU A 12 41.86 20.40 -11.02
N ALA A 13 42.83 21.08 -10.38
CA ALA A 13 43.89 20.40 -9.63
C ALA A 13 43.42 19.87 -8.27
N LEU A 14 42.40 20.49 -7.65
CA LEU A 14 41.87 20.06 -6.36
C LEU A 14 41.03 18.76 -6.47
N THR A 15 40.35 18.55 -7.59
CA THR A 15 39.62 17.30 -7.88
C THR A 15 40.52 16.13 -8.25
N ILE A 16 41.76 16.38 -8.69
CA ILE A 16 42.72 15.32 -9.05
C ILE A 16 43.53 14.82 -7.83
N SER A 17 43.69 15.64 -6.77
CA SER A 17 44.47 15.26 -5.58
C SER A 17 43.67 14.43 -4.56
N LEU A 18 42.34 14.60 -4.49
CA LEU A 18 41.52 13.62 -3.78
C LEU A 18 41.23 12.46 -4.73
N LYS A 19 41.82 11.28 -4.45
CA LYS A 19 41.42 9.99 -5.02
C LYS A 19 39.96 9.64 -4.63
N VAL A 20 38.97 10.45 -5.03
CA VAL A 20 37.56 10.12 -4.92
C VAL A 20 37.21 9.21 -6.09
N THR A 21 37.78 8.00 -6.09
CA THR A 21 37.45 6.93 -7.04
C THR A 21 36.13 6.24 -6.69
N GLY A 22 35.15 6.99 -6.20
CA GLY A 22 33.85 6.45 -5.86
C GLY A 22 32.89 7.52 -5.40
N PHE A 23 31.97 7.93 -6.27
CA PHE A 23 30.62 8.22 -5.80
C PHE A 23 30.08 6.91 -5.24
N ARG A 24 30.25 6.69 -3.93
CA ARG A 24 29.40 5.75 -3.23
C ARG A 24 28.03 6.41 -3.18
N VAL A 25 27.13 5.99 -4.07
CA VAL A 25 25.71 6.09 -3.75
C VAL A 25 25.57 5.34 -2.44
N ALA A 26 25.31 6.05 -1.36
CA ALA A 26 24.94 5.42 -0.11
C ALA A 26 23.58 4.75 -0.37
N ASN A 27 23.60 3.53 -0.91
CA ASN A 27 22.49 2.62 -0.81
C ASN A 27 22.46 2.10 0.62
N ALA A 28 22.23 3.00 1.59
CA ALA A 28 21.49 2.60 2.76
C ALA A 28 20.07 2.38 2.23
N ALA A 29 19.82 1.20 1.68
CA ALA A 29 18.46 0.76 1.49
C ALA A 29 17.92 0.59 2.91
N GLU A 30 17.27 1.65 3.42
CA GLU A 30 16.37 1.54 4.56
C GLU A 30 15.52 0.29 4.30
N PRO A 31 15.45 -0.67 5.25
CA PRO A 31 14.63 -1.85 5.07
C PRO A 31 13.21 -1.38 4.74
N LEU A 32 12.65 -1.95 3.66
CA LEU A 32 11.31 -1.58 3.25
C LEU A 32 10.36 -1.92 4.40
N LEU A 33 9.63 -0.92 4.87
CA LEU A 33 8.64 -1.06 5.94
C LEU A 33 7.56 -2.09 5.59
N PHE A 34 7.35 -2.38 4.31
CA PHE A 34 6.37 -3.38 3.84
C PHE A 34 6.95 -4.26 2.75
N SER A 35 6.47 -5.50 2.69
CA SER A 35 6.77 -6.46 1.61
C SER A 35 6.44 -5.87 0.24
N GLN A 36 7.26 -6.20 -0.76
CA GLN A 36 7.04 -5.84 -2.15
C GLN A 36 6.44 -7.02 -2.90
N ALA A 37 5.49 -6.75 -3.79
CA ALA A 37 4.91 -7.76 -4.68
C ALA A 37 5.87 -8.04 -5.85
N LEU A 38 6.92 -8.81 -5.58
CA LEU A 38 7.92 -9.21 -6.58
C LEU A 38 7.45 -10.45 -7.36
N PRO A 39 7.88 -10.62 -8.63
CA PRO A 39 7.57 -11.81 -9.41
C PRO A 39 8.21 -13.07 -8.80
N GLY A 40 7.63 -14.24 -9.10
CA GLY A 40 8.14 -15.54 -8.65
C GLY A 40 7.56 -16.05 -7.33
N TYR A 41 6.56 -15.36 -6.76
CA TYR A 41 5.80 -15.89 -5.63
C TYR A 41 5.06 -17.17 -6.01
N VAL A 42 5.16 -18.19 -5.18
CA VAL A 42 4.44 -19.46 -5.34
C VAL A 42 3.33 -19.48 -4.31
N TYR A 43 2.09 -19.43 -4.80
CA TYR A 43 0.90 -19.44 -3.94
C TYR A 43 0.80 -20.74 -3.14
N LYS A 44 0.47 -20.60 -1.85
CA LYS A 44 0.30 -21.68 -0.89
C LYS A 44 -1.07 -21.54 -0.24
N PHE A 45 -1.89 -22.56 -0.43
CA PHE A 45 -3.21 -22.62 0.16
C PHE A 45 -3.25 -23.74 1.20
N PRO A 46 -3.86 -23.51 2.37
CA PRO A 46 -4.80 -22.41 2.68
C PRO A 46 -4.17 -21.10 3.18
N GLU A 47 -2.84 -20.99 3.29
CA GLU A 47 -2.16 -19.85 3.92
C GLU A 47 -2.51 -18.51 3.25
N ASP A 48 -2.52 -18.45 1.92
CA ASP A 48 -2.82 -17.25 1.15
C ASP A 48 -4.34 -16.92 1.11
N PHE A 49 -5.19 -17.67 1.83
CA PHE A 49 -6.57 -17.23 2.10
C PHE A 49 -6.66 -16.19 3.23
N TYR A 50 -5.65 -16.13 4.10
CA TYR A 50 -5.64 -15.23 5.25
C TYR A 50 -5.11 -13.84 4.87
N SER A 51 -5.08 -12.92 5.84
CA SER A 51 -4.57 -11.57 5.63
C SER A 51 -3.04 -11.55 5.52
N HIS A 52 -2.54 -10.80 4.54
CA HIS A 52 -1.12 -10.59 4.27
C HIS A 52 -0.64 -9.30 4.97
N ASP A 53 -0.52 -9.35 6.29
CA ASP A 53 -0.32 -8.16 7.13
C ASP A 53 1.01 -7.42 6.90
N ASP A 54 1.99 -8.09 6.28
CA ASP A 54 3.29 -7.56 5.87
C ASP A 54 3.25 -6.67 4.62
N PHE A 55 2.17 -6.74 3.84
CA PHE A 55 1.92 -5.82 2.73
C PHE A 55 1.16 -4.58 3.19
N ARG A 56 1.49 -3.43 2.58
CA ARG A 56 0.88 -2.14 2.93
C ARG A 56 -0.62 -2.10 2.61
N ILE A 57 -1.03 -2.78 1.55
CA ILE A 57 -2.36 -2.66 0.96
C ILE A 57 -2.91 -4.06 0.73
N GLU A 58 -4.17 -4.28 1.08
CA GLU A 58 -4.88 -5.53 0.83
C GLU A 58 -6.37 -5.29 0.56
N TRP A 59 -6.95 -6.17 -0.27
CA TRP A 59 -8.33 -6.05 -0.74
C TRP A 59 -9.05 -7.39 -0.65
N TRP A 60 -10.30 -7.35 -0.21
CA TRP A 60 -11.26 -8.43 -0.41
C TRP A 60 -12.44 -7.87 -1.17
N TYR A 61 -12.72 -8.43 -2.34
CA TYR A 61 -13.75 -7.92 -3.23
C TYR A 61 -14.70 -9.03 -3.66
N TYR A 62 -15.94 -8.95 -3.19
CA TYR A 62 -16.99 -9.90 -3.49
C TYR A 62 -18.05 -9.21 -4.33
N THR A 63 -18.46 -9.87 -5.41
CA THR A 63 -19.54 -9.42 -6.28
C THR A 63 -20.39 -10.61 -6.66
N GLY A 64 -21.68 -10.37 -6.89
CA GLY A 64 -22.57 -11.43 -7.33
C GLY A 64 -23.97 -10.95 -7.65
N ASN A 65 -24.75 -11.88 -8.17
CA ASN A 65 -26.17 -11.70 -8.43
C ASN A 65 -26.96 -12.62 -7.48
N LEU A 66 -28.08 -12.14 -6.99
CA LEU A 66 -29.00 -12.83 -6.10
C LEU A 66 -30.39 -12.84 -6.71
N GLU A 67 -31.20 -13.79 -6.29
CA GLU A 67 -32.59 -13.89 -6.67
C GLU A 67 -33.40 -14.18 -5.41
N GLU A 68 -34.47 -13.40 -5.19
CA GLU A 68 -35.37 -13.64 -4.07
C GLU A 68 -36.15 -14.95 -4.26
N VAL A 69 -36.13 -15.78 -3.22
CA VAL A 69 -36.85 -17.05 -3.23
C VAL A 69 -38.36 -16.79 -3.24
N GLY A 70 -39.04 -17.29 -4.26
CA GLY A 70 -40.50 -17.26 -4.39
C GLY A 70 -41.03 -16.21 -5.36
N THR A 71 -40.36 -15.06 -5.50
CA THR A 71 -40.74 -14.00 -6.45
C THR A 71 -39.84 -13.97 -7.68
N SER A 72 -38.66 -14.61 -7.61
CA SER A 72 -37.61 -14.52 -8.63
C SER A 72 -37.12 -13.08 -8.87
N HIS A 73 -37.27 -12.21 -7.86
CA HIS A 73 -36.87 -10.81 -7.95
C HIS A 73 -35.35 -10.69 -7.96
N PRO A 74 -34.72 -10.05 -8.98
CA PRO A 74 -33.28 -10.06 -9.14
C PRO A 74 -32.59 -8.90 -8.39
N PHE A 75 -31.47 -9.21 -7.76
CA PHE A 75 -30.60 -8.23 -7.09
C PHE A 75 -29.14 -8.42 -7.53
N GLY A 76 -28.38 -7.33 -7.54
CA GLY A 76 -26.92 -7.36 -7.58
C GLY A 76 -26.35 -6.95 -6.23
N TYR A 77 -25.19 -7.49 -5.84
CA TYR A 77 -24.49 -7.01 -4.65
C TYR A 77 -22.99 -6.87 -4.92
N GLN A 78 -22.38 -5.99 -4.15
CA GLN A 78 -20.94 -5.88 -4.03
C GLN A 78 -20.57 -5.63 -2.56
N LEU A 79 -19.50 -6.28 -2.10
CA LEU A 79 -18.89 -6.08 -0.78
C LEU A 79 -17.38 -5.93 -0.94
N THR A 80 -16.84 -4.79 -0.50
CA THR A 80 -15.41 -4.51 -0.51
C THR A 80 -14.92 -4.31 0.90
N PHE A 81 -13.81 -4.95 1.23
CA PHE A 81 -12.93 -4.54 2.32
C PHE A 81 -11.61 -4.09 1.74
N PHE A 82 -11.13 -2.92 2.18
CA PHE A 82 -9.84 -2.38 1.80
C PHE A 82 -9.06 -2.06 3.08
N ARG A 83 -7.85 -2.59 3.19
CA ARG A 83 -6.96 -2.39 4.34
C ARG A 83 -5.73 -1.60 3.88
N VAL A 84 -5.39 -0.56 4.66
CA VAL A 84 -4.13 0.18 4.52
C VAL A 84 -3.37 0.11 5.83
N ALA A 85 -2.17 -0.46 5.79
CA ALA A 85 -1.21 -0.39 6.88
C ALA A 85 -0.48 0.96 6.85
N LEU A 86 -0.48 1.66 7.98
CA LEU A 86 0.26 2.89 8.20
C LEU A 86 1.62 2.62 8.85
N ASP A 87 1.80 1.45 9.44
CA ASP A 87 2.94 1.08 10.28
C ASP A 87 3.09 -0.45 10.32
N THR A 88 4.28 -0.96 10.65
CA THR A 88 4.48 -2.40 10.91
C THR A 88 4.03 -2.76 12.32
N MET A 89 3.61 -4.01 12.48
CA MET A 89 3.34 -4.61 13.78
C MET A 89 4.67 -4.86 14.52
N GLY A 90 5.36 -3.81 14.97
CA GLY A 90 6.59 -3.98 15.76
C GLY A 90 7.37 -2.70 16.10
N ASP A 91 7.52 -1.77 15.16
CA ASP A 91 8.65 -0.82 15.22
C ASP A 91 8.33 0.60 15.69
N ASN A 92 7.07 0.89 16.03
CA ASN A 92 6.69 2.23 16.47
C ASN A 92 6.48 2.29 18.00
N PRO A 93 7.32 3.06 18.73
CA PRO A 93 7.36 3.13 20.18
C PRO A 93 6.16 3.86 20.82
N ASN A 94 5.17 4.30 20.03
CA ASN A 94 4.00 5.03 20.55
C ASN A 94 3.13 4.14 21.47
N PRO A 95 3.03 4.46 22.78
CA PRO A 95 2.29 3.65 23.76
C PRO A 95 0.77 3.92 23.75
N SER A 96 0.27 4.82 22.90
CA SER A 96 -1.14 5.23 22.90
C SER A 96 -2.08 4.09 22.48
N LYS A 97 -3.16 3.90 23.24
CA LYS A 97 -4.28 3.00 22.88
C LYS A 97 -5.04 3.43 21.61
N TRP A 98 -4.82 4.67 21.16
CA TRP A 98 -5.39 5.25 19.95
C TRP A 98 -4.44 5.17 18.75
N LYS A 99 -3.28 4.50 18.89
CA LYS A 99 -2.38 4.22 17.78
C LYS A 99 -3.13 3.48 16.67
N VAL A 100 -2.93 3.93 15.43
CA VAL A 100 -3.52 3.32 14.24
C VAL A 100 -2.43 2.62 13.46
N GLY A 101 -2.37 1.29 13.56
CA GLY A 101 -1.49 0.49 12.70
C GLY A 101 -2.10 0.25 11.32
N HIS A 102 -3.40 -0.05 11.27
CA HIS A 102 -4.15 -0.29 10.03
C HIS A 102 -5.47 0.46 10.05
N ILE A 103 -5.88 0.93 8.88
CA ILE A 103 -7.20 1.46 8.60
C ILE A 103 -7.93 0.46 7.71
N TYR A 104 -9.18 0.16 8.05
CA TYR A 104 -10.07 -0.70 7.30
C TYR A 104 -11.23 0.14 6.77
N PHE A 105 -11.48 0.02 5.48
CA PHE A 105 -12.64 0.55 4.79
C PHE A 105 -13.53 -0.63 4.41
N ALA A 106 -14.83 -0.52 4.67
CA ALA A 106 -15.83 -1.47 4.23
C ALA A 106 -16.89 -0.72 3.42
N HIS A 107 -17.27 -1.27 2.28
CA HIS A 107 -18.34 -0.73 1.43
C HIS A 107 -19.22 -1.88 0.94
N MET A 108 -20.52 -1.77 1.17
CA MET A 108 -21.52 -2.75 0.74
C MET A 108 -22.56 -2.05 -0.12
N THR A 109 -22.96 -2.70 -1.20
CA THR A 109 -24.05 -2.25 -2.07
C THR A 109 -25.05 -3.36 -2.33
N LEU A 110 -26.29 -2.96 -2.56
CA LEU A 110 -27.36 -3.81 -3.04
C LEU A 110 -28.11 -3.05 -4.13
N THR A 111 -28.11 -3.60 -5.34
CA THR A 111 -28.83 -3.07 -6.49
C THR A 111 -30.11 -3.87 -6.66
N ASP A 112 -31.25 -3.22 -6.44
CA ASP A 112 -32.56 -3.74 -6.80
C ASP A 112 -32.84 -3.39 -8.26
N ILE A 113 -32.79 -4.39 -9.13
CA ILE A 113 -32.88 -4.20 -10.58
C ILE A 113 -34.32 -3.84 -10.97
N ALA A 114 -35.32 -4.58 -10.48
CA ALA A 114 -36.70 -4.36 -10.87
C ALA A 114 -37.33 -3.15 -10.16
N GLY A 115 -36.87 -2.83 -8.94
CA GLY A 115 -37.27 -1.63 -8.21
C GLY A 115 -36.49 -0.37 -8.59
N GLU A 116 -35.49 -0.47 -9.48
CA GLU A 116 -34.61 0.62 -9.93
C GLU A 116 -33.98 1.40 -8.77
N LYS A 117 -33.52 0.68 -7.73
CA LYS A 117 -32.95 1.29 -6.53
C LYS A 117 -31.54 0.79 -6.26
N PHE A 118 -30.69 1.72 -5.82
CA PHE A 118 -29.33 1.45 -5.39
C PHE A 118 -29.17 1.79 -3.91
N TYR A 119 -28.85 0.78 -3.12
CA TYR A 119 -28.57 0.91 -1.70
C TYR A 119 -27.07 0.77 -1.48
N TYR A 120 -26.53 1.59 -0.58
CA TYR A 120 -25.12 1.50 -0.20
C TYR A 120 -24.92 1.86 1.27
N PHE A 121 -23.86 1.31 1.86
CA PHE A 121 -23.38 1.68 3.18
C PHE A 121 -21.87 1.52 3.24
N GLU A 122 -21.23 2.41 4.00
CA GLU A 122 -19.78 2.43 4.15
C GLU A 122 -19.36 2.65 5.61
N ARG A 123 -18.20 2.10 5.97
CA ARG A 123 -17.64 2.28 7.30
C ARG A 123 -16.11 2.31 7.24
N ILE A 124 -15.52 3.11 8.10
CA ILE A 124 -14.07 3.20 8.31
C ILE A 124 -13.78 2.90 9.78
N ASN A 125 -12.87 1.97 10.06
CA ASN A 125 -12.42 1.67 11.42
C ASN A 125 -10.91 1.41 11.48
N ARG A 126 -10.36 1.51 12.69
CA ARG A 126 -9.07 0.89 13.05
C ARG A 126 -9.30 -0.57 13.45
N LYS A 127 -8.22 -1.34 13.61
CA LYS A 127 -8.27 -2.68 14.21
C LYS A 127 -8.71 -2.57 15.69
N GLY A 128 -9.68 -3.38 16.12
CA GLY A 128 -10.25 -3.39 17.48
C GLY A 128 -11.38 -2.40 17.70
#